data_AF-A0A8C2KBP4-F1
#
_entry.id   AF-A0A8C2KBP4-F1
#
_cell.length_a   1.000
_cell.length_b   1.000
_cell.length_c   1.000
_cell.angle_alpha   90.00
_cell.angle_beta   90.00
_cell.angle_gamma   90.00
#
_symmetry.space_group_name_H-M   'P 1'
#
loop_
_entity.id
_entity.type
_entity.pdbx_description
1 polymer ?
#
loop_
_entity_poly.entity_id
_entity_poly.type
_entity_poly.pdbx_seq_one_letter_code
_entity_poly.pdbx_strand_id
1 'polypeptide(L)'
;MPIKKGKKGKKGKGKGKKDGKQESKRDKESDTERAKANAALWEARCDLTESSRVEYRETARRLSKLNQQLTDLQHSTEKSSIEIIAVLRNKDLQNEQKIMALEQQIQLEKTRASQEKENLAAQYTLKISELEEKFNKRSSEFNIIQEELKIINDFLKKKPQMEQELKHMKETMDNADLEHKKTLARMEQKFFNNKVHLEKEAEQKIAVLAERAHNEHHYTFLPDAFGTVCGIHFLDDASRSIFKENVRLNKALGYHIKEVEDLRKRNAALAEENNILSLHKEMSLDTSNGTISKLTAQRSSVSGLRAKVFMLEQALASRVAEFEWEKADIKERAAVRTQASGVELDKLQKLLSIRDRELSRVKRIARSIVEQRSDMEILFYEALNHVKQEMLMHRQEAEVNHSRRMDEFLSGRRENAHIHTISKTPHSTSIDMNKTEKGNLKKAKVNISEMTWEQRERVLRLLFAKMNKLKSKKPIHAPALTDSDGNQCSSSPG
;
A
#
# COMPACT_ATOMS: atom_id res chain seq x y z
N MET A 1 -63.95 21.89 -44.50
CA MET A 1 -64.55 21.81 -45.86
C MET A 1 -65.73 20.83 -45.80
N PRO A 2 -66.81 21.01 -46.58
CA PRO A 2 -68.09 21.62 -46.18
C PRO A 2 -69.23 20.56 -46.13
N ILE A 3 -70.49 20.89 -45.80
CA ILE A 3 -71.57 21.15 -46.79
C ILE A 3 -72.81 21.57 -45.99
N LYS A 4 -73.23 22.84 -46.05
CA LYS A 4 -74.25 23.40 -46.96
C LYS A 4 -75.68 22.89 -46.68
N LYS A 5 -76.42 23.71 -45.92
CA LYS A 5 -77.89 23.85 -46.01
C LYS A 5 -78.25 24.51 -47.34
N GLY A 6 -79.35 24.07 -47.96
CA GLY A 6 -79.99 24.81 -49.04
C GLY A 6 -80.92 23.96 -49.89
N LYS A 7 -82.24 24.04 -49.61
CA LYS A 7 -83.31 23.55 -50.48
C LYS A 7 -84.31 24.70 -50.64
N LYS A 8 -84.52 25.18 -51.88
CA LYS A 8 -85.84 25.49 -52.49
C LYS A 8 -85.72 26.44 -53.69
N GLY A 9 -86.35 26.03 -54.79
CA GLY A 9 -86.77 26.83 -55.95
C GLY A 9 -87.51 25.88 -56.90
N LYS A 10 -88.85 25.77 -56.84
CA LYS A 10 -89.90 26.60 -57.46
C LYS A 10 -90.00 26.40 -58.98
N LYS A 11 -91.10 25.76 -59.41
CA LYS A 11 -91.78 25.85 -60.72
C LYS A 11 -93.16 25.20 -60.49
N GLY A 12 -94.31 25.70 -60.91
CA GLY A 12 -94.67 26.62 -61.99
C GLY A 12 -95.91 26.00 -62.64
N LYS A 13 -97.09 26.57 -62.41
CA LYS A 13 -98.38 26.10 -62.95
C LYS A 13 -98.63 26.83 -64.28
N GLY A 14 -98.89 26.08 -65.35
CA GLY A 14 -99.30 26.58 -66.67
C GLY A 14 -100.34 25.64 -67.28
N LYS A 15 -101.31 26.18 -68.01
CA LYS A 15 -102.70 25.74 -68.19
C LYS A 15 -103.02 25.54 -69.68
N GLY A 16 -103.80 24.51 -70.04
CA GLY A 16 -104.47 24.34 -71.36
C GLY A 16 -104.85 22.86 -71.59
N LYS A 17 -106.14 22.46 -71.54
CA LYS A 17 -107.14 22.36 -72.65
C LYS A 17 -106.59 21.63 -73.89
N LYS A 18 -107.27 20.71 -74.57
CA LYS A 18 -108.62 20.10 -74.51
C LYS A 18 -108.63 18.96 -75.56
N ASP A 19 -109.29 17.85 -75.23
CA ASP A 19 -109.92 16.79 -76.04
C ASP A 19 -109.23 16.17 -77.28
N GLY A 20 -109.22 14.82 -77.33
CA GLY A 20 -108.87 14.07 -78.55
C GLY A 20 -108.66 12.58 -78.34
N LYS A 21 -109.74 11.88 -77.99
CA LYS A 21 -109.95 10.42 -77.92
C LYS A 21 -109.30 9.62 -79.07
N GLN A 22 -108.42 8.65 -78.76
CA GLN A 22 -108.48 7.28 -79.31
C GLN A 22 -107.60 6.30 -78.53
N GLU A 23 -108.19 5.16 -78.17
CA GLU A 23 -107.60 4.06 -77.40
C GLU A 23 -106.51 3.30 -78.17
N SER A 24 -105.45 2.90 -77.48
CA SER A 24 -104.88 1.55 -77.64
C SER A 24 -104.04 1.15 -76.41
N LYS A 25 -104.47 0.03 -75.81
CA LYS A 25 -103.79 -0.90 -74.90
C LYS A 25 -102.63 -0.37 -74.02
N ARG A 26 -102.95 -0.13 -72.74
CA ARG A 26 -101.99 -0.27 -71.64
C ARG A 26 -101.77 -1.75 -71.38
N ASP A 27 -100.52 -2.18 -71.40
CA ASP A 27 -100.06 -3.35 -70.66
C ASP A 27 -100.40 -3.11 -69.18
N LYS A 28 -101.39 -3.85 -68.70
CA LYS A 28 -101.76 -3.95 -67.28
C LYS A 28 -100.86 -4.99 -66.63
N GLU A 29 -99.59 -4.65 -66.44
CA GLU A 29 -98.92 -5.10 -65.22
C GLU A 29 -99.73 -4.46 -64.07
N SER A 30 -100.48 -5.27 -63.33
CA SER A 30 -101.56 -4.74 -62.49
C SER A 30 -100.99 -3.87 -61.37
N ASP A 31 -101.67 -2.79 -60.98
CA ASP A 31 -101.24 -1.92 -59.87
C ASP A 31 -100.93 -2.70 -58.57
N THR A 32 -101.50 -3.90 -58.43
CA THR A 32 -101.22 -4.83 -57.32
C THR A 32 -99.82 -5.45 -57.37
N GLU A 33 -99.27 -5.75 -58.55
CA GLU A 33 -97.90 -6.25 -58.71
C GLU A 33 -96.88 -5.14 -58.48
N ARG A 34 -97.17 -3.91 -58.92
CA ARG A 34 -96.36 -2.73 -58.60
C ARG A 34 -96.35 -2.41 -57.11
N ALA A 35 -97.48 -2.57 -56.42
CA ALA A 35 -97.57 -2.41 -54.97
C ALA A 35 -96.79 -3.51 -54.22
N LYS A 36 -96.87 -4.77 -54.67
CA LYS A 36 -96.09 -5.89 -54.13
C LYS A 36 -94.58 -5.69 -54.34
N ALA A 37 -94.15 -5.26 -55.53
CA ALA A 37 -92.76 -4.96 -55.82
C ALA A 37 -92.24 -3.80 -54.96
N ASN A 38 -93.03 -2.74 -54.75
CA ASN A 38 -92.67 -1.65 -53.85
C ASN A 38 -92.60 -2.10 -52.38
N ALA A 39 -93.51 -2.95 -51.92
CA ALA A 39 -93.48 -3.50 -50.57
C ALA A 39 -92.22 -4.34 -50.33
N ALA A 40 -91.87 -5.24 -51.27
CA ALA A 40 -90.64 -6.02 -51.23
C ALA A 40 -89.37 -5.14 -51.25
N LEU A 41 -89.40 -4.02 -52.00
CA LEU A 41 -88.31 -3.03 -52.00
C LEU A 41 -88.14 -2.34 -50.65
N TRP A 42 -89.24 -1.99 -49.98
CA TRP A 42 -89.20 -1.41 -48.63
C TRP A 42 -88.76 -2.43 -47.59
N GLU A 43 -89.20 -3.69 -47.70
CA GLU A 43 -88.77 -4.80 -46.84
C GLU A 43 -87.26 -5.04 -46.96
N ALA A 44 -86.73 -5.20 -48.18
CA ALA A 44 -85.29 -5.34 -48.41
C ALA A 44 -84.48 -4.13 -47.90
N ARG A 45 -85.04 -2.93 -48.00
CA ARG A 45 -84.41 -1.71 -47.47
C ARG A 45 -84.44 -1.67 -45.94
N CYS A 46 -85.54 -2.11 -45.31
CA CYS A 46 -85.64 -2.30 -43.87
C CYS A 46 -84.64 -3.34 -43.38
N ASP A 47 -84.54 -4.50 -44.04
CA ASP A 47 -83.60 -5.57 -43.69
C ASP A 47 -82.15 -5.13 -43.82
N LEU A 48 -81.80 -4.37 -44.87
CA LEU A 48 -80.47 -3.79 -45.01
C LEU A 48 -80.16 -2.79 -43.89
N THR A 49 -81.13 -1.95 -43.51
CA THR A 49 -80.95 -1.02 -42.38
C THR A 49 -80.89 -1.73 -41.02
N GLU A 50 -81.61 -2.84 -40.87
CA GLU A 50 -81.61 -3.66 -39.65
C GLU A 50 -80.27 -4.41 -39.52
N SER A 51 -79.77 -4.98 -40.61
CA SER A 51 -78.47 -5.67 -40.68
C SER A 51 -77.33 -4.70 -40.36
N SER A 52 -77.31 -3.51 -40.99
CA SER A 52 -76.31 -2.49 -40.66
C SER A 52 -76.43 -1.99 -39.22
N ARG A 53 -77.65 -1.85 -38.67
CA ARG A 53 -77.85 -1.52 -37.25
C ARG A 53 -77.30 -2.59 -36.31
N VAL A 54 -77.47 -3.86 -36.63
CA VAL A 54 -76.90 -4.98 -35.87
C VAL A 54 -75.37 -4.95 -35.94
N GLU A 55 -74.79 -4.76 -37.11
CA GLU A 55 -73.33 -4.60 -37.29
C GLU A 55 -72.77 -3.42 -36.49
N TYR A 56 -73.46 -2.27 -36.47
CA TYR A 56 -73.08 -1.12 -35.65
C TYR A 56 -73.15 -1.44 -34.15
N ARG A 57 -74.16 -2.18 -33.69
CA ARG A 57 -74.25 -2.60 -32.30
C ARG A 57 -73.15 -3.59 -31.94
N GLU A 58 -72.84 -4.53 -32.81
CA GLU A 58 -71.75 -5.48 -32.59
C GLU A 58 -70.39 -4.81 -32.58
N THR A 59 -70.12 -3.90 -33.52
CA THR A 59 -68.86 -3.13 -33.54
C THR A 59 -68.73 -2.24 -32.30
N ALA A 60 -69.81 -1.58 -31.87
CA ALA A 60 -69.82 -0.83 -30.61
C ALA A 60 -69.54 -1.71 -29.39
N ARG A 61 -70.12 -2.91 -29.31
CA ARG A 61 -69.82 -3.88 -28.24
C ARG A 61 -68.38 -4.37 -28.28
N ARG A 62 -67.84 -4.67 -29.47
CA ARG A 62 -66.42 -5.07 -29.63
C ARG A 62 -65.48 -3.95 -29.19
N LEU A 63 -65.75 -2.72 -29.61
CA LEU A 63 -64.98 -1.53 -29.19
C LEU A 63 -65.05 -1.30 -27.69
N SER A 64 -66.24 -1.42 -27.08
CA SER A 64 -66.41 -1.30 -25.63
C SER A 64 -65.60 -2.37 -24.88
N LYS A 65 -65.62 -3.63 -25.35
CA LYS A 65 -64.81 -4.71 -24.76
C LYS A 65 -63.31 -4.46 -24.90
N LEU A 66 -62.86 -4.01 -26.07
CA LEU A 66 -61.45 -3.67 -26.30
C LEU A 66 -61.00 -2.48 -25.45
N ASN A 67 -61.82 -1.44 -25.31
CA ASN A 67 -61.52 -0.32 -24.43
C ASN A 67 -61.42 -0.78 -22.98
N GLN A 68 -62.34 -1.63 -22.49
CA GLN A 68 -62.25 -2.17 -21.14
C GLN A 68 -60.95 -2.96 -20.94
N GLN A 69 -60.59 -3.84 -21.89
CA GLN A 69 -59.34 -4.60 -21.84
C GLN A 69 -58.10 -3.71 -21.84
N LEU A 70 -58.12 -2.62 -22.63
CA LEU A 70 -57.04 -1.63 -22.64
C LEU A 70 -56.93 -0.90 -21.29
N THR A 71 -58.06 -0.53 -20.68
CA THR A 71 -58.09 0.11 -19.36
C THR A 71 -57.59 -0.84 -18.26
N ASP A 72 -58.01 -2.10 -18.29
CA ASP A 72 -57.54 -3.11 -17.33
C ASP A 72 -56.03 -3.37 -17.48
N LEU A 73 -55.55 -3.46 -18.73
CA LEU A 73 -54.12 -3.60 -19.01
C LEU A 73 -53.34 -2.38 -18.53
N GLN A 74 -53.83 -1.17 -18.82
CA GLN A 74 -53.22 0.08 -18.35
C GLN A 74 -53.10 0.06 -16.83
N HIS A 75 -54.18 -0.20 -16.09
CA HIS A 75 -54.13 -0.26 -14.63
C HIS A 75 -53.19 -1.35 -14.10
N SER A 76 -53.17 -2.53 -14.71
CA SER A 76 -52.24 -3.60 -14.34
C SER A 76 -50.78 -3.19 -14.53
N THR A 77 -50.47 -2.53 -15.65
CA THR A 77 -49.11 -2.07 -15.95
C THR A 77 -48.68 -0.91 -15.06
N GLU A 78 -49.58 0.04 -14.77
CA GLU A 78 -49.35 1.14 -13.83
C GLU A 78 -49.06 0.60 -12.43
N LYS A 79 -49.86 -0.35 -11.95
CA LYS A 79 -49.65 -0.99 -10.64
C LYS A 79 -48.30 -1.71 -10.57
N SER A 80 -47.97 -2.50 -11.59
CA SER A 80 -46.68 -3.20 -11.67
C SER A 80 -45.50 -2.22 -11.71
N SER A 81 -45.65 -1.10 -12.42
CA SER A 81 -44.63 -0.05 -12.49
C SER A 81 -44.43 0.61 -11.11
N ILE A 82 -45.50 0.93 -10.39
CA ILE A 82 -45.45 1.49 -9.04
C ILE A 82 -44.75 0.53 -8.07
N GLU A 83 -45.08 -0.76 -8.13
CA GLU A 83 -44.44 -1.79 -7.29
C GLU A 83 -42.93 -1.90 -7.58
N ILE A 84 -42.53 -1.92 -8.86
CA ILE A 84 -41.11 -1.91 -9.24
C ILE A 84 -40.41 -0.65 -8.72
N ILE A 85 -41.01 0.54 -8.89
CA ILE A 85 -40.46 1.80 -8.40
C ILE A 85 -40.31 1.77 -6.87
N ALA A 86 -41.27 1.22 -6.13
CA ALA A 86 -41.22 1.12 -4.68
C ALA A 86 -40.07 0.22 -4.20
N VAL A 87 -39.88 -0.94 -4.85
CA VAL A 87 -38.77 -1.85 -4.54
C VAL A 87 -37.42 -1.20 -4.83
N LEU A 88 -37.29 -0.50 -5.97
CA LEU A 88 -36.07 0.21 -6.33
C LEU A 88 -35.76 1.32 -5.31
N ARG A 89 -36.74 2.14 -4.94
CA ARG A 89 -36.57 3.19 -3.92
C ARG A 89 -36.13 2.64 -2.56
N ASN A 90 -36.72 1.52 -2.12
CA ASN A 90 -36.31 0.87 -0.88
C ASN A 90 -34.86 0.38 -0.95
N LYS A 91 -34.45 -0.17 -2.10
CA LYS A 91 -33.07 -0.62 -2.31
C LYS A 91 -32.10 0.56 -2.35
N ASP A 92 -32.47 1.66 -2.99
CA ASP A 92 -31.68 2.89 -3.02
C ASP A 92 -31.50 3.46 -1.60
N LEU A 93 -32.57 3.50 -0.80
CA LEU A 93 -32.50 3.94 0.59
C LEU A 93 -31.59 3.04 1.44
N GLN A 94 -31.66 1.71 1.28
CA GLN A 94 -30.76 0.79 1.97
C GLN A 94 -29.30 0.97 1.54
N ASN A 95 -29.06 1.26 0.26
CA ASN A 95 -27.73 1.53 -0.25
C ASN A 95 -27.20 2.86 0.32
N GLU A 96 -28.00 3.92 0.36
CA GLU A 96 -27.64 5.20 0.98
C GLU A 96 -27.28 5.04 2.47
N GLN A 97 -28.07 4.27 3.23
CA GLN A 97 -27.76 3.96 4.63
C GLN A 97 -26.42 3.23 4.78
N LYS A 98 -26.13 2.26 3.91
CA LYS A 98 -24.83 1.55 3.90
C LYS A 98 -23.69 2.49 3.52
N ILE A 99 -23.89 3.37 2.55
CA ILE A 99 -22.90 4.37 2.13
C ILE A 99 -22.59 5.28 3.32
N MET A 100 -23.60 5.84 4.00
CA MET A 100 -23.38 6.69 5.18
C MET A 100 -22.64 5.95 6.31
N ALA A 101 -23.00 4.69 6.58
CA ALA A 101 -22.33 3.90 7.62
C ALA A 101 -20.85 3.63 7.27
N LEU A 102 -20.56 3.31 6.01
CA LEU A 102 -19.19 3.11 5.52
C LEU A 102 -18.39 4.42 5.54
N GLU A 103 -18.99 5.54 5.17
CA GLU A 103 -18.37 6.87 5.24
C GLU A 103 -18.01 7.25 6.68
N GLN A 104 -18.92 7.02 7.64
CA GLN A 104 -18.65 7.23 9.06
C GLN A 104 -17.51 6.34 9.55
N GLN A 105 -17.49 5.06 9.15
CA GLN A 105 -16.41 4.13 9.51
C GLN A 105 -15.07 4.58 8.93
N ILE A 106 -15.03 5.04 7.67
CA ILE A 106 -13.82 5.59 7.05
C ILE A 106 -13.32 6.82 7.80
N GLN A 107 -14.21 7.71 8.22
CA GLN A 107 -13.81 8.90 9.00
C GLN A 107 -13.24 8.51 10.37
N LEU A 108 -13.87 7.56 11.06
CA LEU A 108 -13.41 7.09 12.36
C LEU A 108 -12.05 6.39 12.28
N GLU A 109 -11.83 5.56 11.26
CA GLU A 109 -10.52 4.93 11.04
C GLU A 109 -9.45 5.96 10.63
N LYS A 110 -9.81 6.99 9.84
CA LYS A 110 -8.90 8.10 9.53
C LYS A 110 -8.46 8.87 10.78
N THR A 111 -9.39 9.16 11.71
CA THR A 111 -9.04 9.87 12.94
C THR A 111 -8.20 9.01 13.86
N ARG A 112 -8.50 7.70 14.00
CA ARG A 112 -7.65 6.75 14.73
C ARG A 112 -6.23 6.68 14.16
N ALA A 113 -6.11 6.50 12.85
CA ALA A 113 -4.81 6.45 12.19
C ALA A 113 -4.02 7.76 12.34
N SER A 114 -4.68 8.91 12.29
CA SER A 114 -4.05 10.21 12.56
C SER A 114 -3.54 10.31 13.99
N GLN A 115 -4.35 9.90 14.97
CA GLN A 115 -3.98 9.92 16.38
C GLN A 115 -2.82 8.97 16.68
N GLU A 116 -2.82 7.75 16.11
CA GLU A 116 -1.72 6.80 16.24
C GLU A 116 -0.43 7.36 15.63
N LYS A 117 -0.52 8.01 14.47
CA LYS A 117 0.63 8.68 13.84
C LYS A 117 1.17 9.82 14.72
N GLU A 118 0.31 10.64 15.29
CA GLU A 118 0.70 11.72 16.21
C GLU A 118 1.34 11.17 17.49
N ASN A 119 0.76 10.13 18.09
CA ASN A 119 1.31 9.47 19.27
C ASN A 119 2.69 8.86 18.97
N LEU A 120 2.85 8.21 17.82
CA LEU A 120 4.12 7.64 17.40
C LEU A 120 5.17 8.73 17.15
N ALA A 121 4.78 9.83 16.50
CA ALA A 121 5.64 10.98 16.29
C ALA A 121 6.09 11.59 17.62
N ALA A 122 5.17 11.75 18.59
CA ALA A 122 5.48 12.25 19.92
C ALA A 122 6.48 11.34 20.67
N GLN A 123 6.27 10.01 20.64
CA GLN A 123 7.18 9.04 21.24
C GLN A 123 8.59 9.10 20.64
N TYR A 124 8.69 9.16 19.30
CA TYR A 124 10.00 9.27 18.65
C TYR A 124 10.66 10.62 18.91
N THR A 125 9.89 11.71 19.00
CA THR A 125 10.41 13.04 19.34
C THR A 125 11.00 13.04 20.75
N LEU A 126 10.32 12.44 21.73
CA LEU A 126 10.84 12.29 23.09
C LEU A 126 12.13 11.47 23.11
N LYS A 127 12.15 10.33 22.40
CA LYS A 127 13.35 9.48 22.32
C LYS A 127 14.53 10.20 21.67
N ILE A 128 14.29 11.04 20.67
CA ILE A 128 15.31 11.89 20.05
C ILE A 128 15.83 12.90 21.08
N SER A 129 14.95 13.61 21.78
CA SER A 129 15.39 14.59 22.80
C SER A 129 16.21 13.96 23.93
N GLU A 130 15.85 12.75 24.37
CA GLU A 130 16.63 12.03 25.39
C GLU A 130 18.03 11.63 24.89
N LEU A 131 18.13 11.23 23.62
CA LEU A 131 19.41 10.89 23.01
C LEU A 131 20.27 12.13 22.79
N GLU A 132 19.67 13.24 22.36
CA GLU A 132 20.34 14.54 22.25
C GLU A 132 20.86 15.03 23.61
N GLU A 133 20.07 14.90 24.68
CA GLU A 133 20.52 15.27 26.02
C GLU A 133 21.70 14.40 26.49
N LYS A 134 21.64 13.08 26.29
CA LYS A 134 22.76 12.16 26.60
C LYS A 134 24.00 12.48 25.78
N PHE A 135 23.82 12.81 24.51
CA PHE A 135 24.92 13.22 23.63
C PHE A 135 25.56 14.51 24.12
N ASN A 136 24.75 15.53 24.46
CA ASN A 136 25.23 16.80 24.98
C ASN A 136 25.99 16.63 26.30
N LYS A 137 25.50 15.79 27.21
CA LYS A 137 26.21 15.43 28.45
C LYS A 137 27.58 14.81 28.16
N ARG A 138 27.64 13.77 27.32
CA ARG A 138 28.92 13.17 26.93
C ARG A 138 29.86 14.13 26.21
N SER A 139 29.32 15.01 25.38
CA SER A 139 30.11 16.03 24.68
C SER A 139 30.74 17.01 25.68
N SER A 140 29.99 17.44 26.70
CA SER A 140 30.55 18.28 27.78
C SER A 140 31.61 17.56 28.61
N GLU A 141 31.40 16.29 28.97
CA GLU A 141 32.40 15.47 29.67
C GLU A 141 33.67 15.32 28.82
N PHE A 142 33.52 15.08 27.52
CA PHE A 142 34.64 14.96 26.59
C PHE A 142 35.44 16.27 26.51
N ASN A 143 34.77 17.42 26.46
CA ASN A 143 35.44 18.72 26.43
C ASN A 143 36.25 18.96 27.72
N ILE A 144 35.70 18.62 28.89
CA ILE A 144 36.43 18.73 30.18
C ILE A 144 37.67 17.83 30.16
N ILE A 145 37.52 16.56 29.75
CA ILE A 145 38.67 15.63 29.65
C ILE A 145 39.72 16.16 28.66
N GLN A 146 39.29 16.75 27.55
CA GLN A 146 40.20 17.34 26.57
C GLN A 146 40.97 18.55 27.15
N GLU A 147 40.31 19.39 27.95
CA GLU A 147 40.94 20.49 28.67
C GLU A 147 41.94 19.99 29.73
N GLU A 148 41.57 19.00 30.53
CA GLU A 148 42.46 18.36 31.50
C GLU A 148 43.69 17.74 30.83
N LEU A 149 43.49 17.06 29.69
CA LEU A 149 44.58 16.48 28.90
C LEU A 149 45.53 17.57 28.39
N LYS A 150 45.01 18.73 27.99
CA LYS A 150 45.83 19.89 27.61
C LYS A 150 46.68 20.38 28.78
N ILE A 151 46.10 20.50 29.97
CA ILE A 151 46.82 20.89 31.20
C ILE A 151 47.94 19.89 31.52
N ILE A 152 47.66 18.58 31.45
CA ILE A 152 48.65 17.52 31.67
C ILE A 152 49.77 17.61 30.63
N ASN A 153 49.45 17.81 29.36
CA ASN A 153 50.45 17.97 28.32
C ASN A 153 51.35 19.19 28.55
N ASP A 154 50.79 20.32 28.99
CA ASP A 154 51.57 21.51 29.32
C ASP A 154 52.46 21.28 30.56
N PHE A 155 51.98 20.52 31.55
CA PHE A 155 52.80 20.07 32.67
C PHE A 155 53.95 19.16 32.21
N LEU A 156 53.68 18.18 31.35
CA LEU A 156 54.70 17.27 30.81
C LEU A 156 55.78 18.02 30.03
N LYS A 157 55.43 19.10 29.32
CA LYS A 157 56.41 19.98 28.64
C LYS A 157 57.29 20.76 29.62
N LYS A 158 56.74 21.22 30.75
CA LYS A 158 57.47 22.01 31.77
C LYS A 158 58.27 21.14 32.74
N LYS A 159 57.86 19.91 32.97
CA LYS A 159 58.51 18.94 33.87
C LYS A 159 60.03 18.82 33.68
N PRO A 160 60.59 18.62 32.47
CA PRO A 160 62.04 18.49 32.31
C PRO A 160 62.81 19.75 32.70
N GLN A 161 62.23 20.94 32.47
CA GLN A 161 62.86 22.22 32.88
C GLN A 161 62.90 22.32 34.40
N MET A 162 61.79 22.04 35.09
CA MET A 162 61.74 22.04 36.56
C MET A 162 62.68 20.99 37.18
N GLU A 163 62.77 19.80 36.60
CA GLU A 163 63.71 18.76 37.05
C GLU A 163 65.17 19.18 36.86
N GLN A 164 65.49 19.86 35.76
CA GLN A 164 66.82 20.40 35.51
C GLN A 164 67.18 21.52 36.50
N GLU A 165 66.25 22.44 36.79
CA GLU A 165 66.44 23.50 37.79
C GLU A 165 66.67 22.92 39.20
N LEU A 166 65.90 21.90 39.59
CA LEU A 166 66.11 21.20 40.85
C LEU A 166 67.47 20.51 40.93
N LYS A 167 67.92 19.87 39.84
CA LYS A 167 69.24 19.26 39.77
C LYS A 167 70.35 20.31 39.90
N HIS A 168 70.20 21.42 39.19
CA HIS A 168 71.15 22.53 39.27
C HIS A 168 71.22 23.11 40.69
N MET A 169 70.08 23.34 41.35
CA MET A 169 70.06 23.82 42.74
C MET A 169 70.68 22.84 43.74
N LYS A 170 70.50 21.52 43.55
CA LYS A 170 71.18 20.52 44.39
C LYS A 170 72.68 20.56 44.18
N GLU A 171 73.15 20.63 42.93
CA GLU A 171 74.57 20.73 42.62
C GLU A 171 75.20 22.00 43.21
N THR A 172 74.50 23.15 43.17
CA THR A 172 75.01 24.38 43.78
C THR A 172 75.05 24.30 45.30
N MET A 173 74.05 23.69 45.94
CA MET A 173 74.03 23.44 47.38
C MET A 173 75.17 22.50 47.80
N ASP A 174 75.35 21.38 47.11
CA ASP A 174 76.42 20.41 47.40
C ASP A 174 77.82 21.05 47.23
N ASN A 175 77.99 21.88 46.21
CA ASN A 175 79.22 22.64 46.00
C ASN A 175 79.47 23.66 47.13
N ALA A 176 78.44 24.39 47.55
CA ALA A 176 78.54 25.34 48.66
C ALA A 176 78.88 24.64 49.98
N ASP A 177 78.26 23.51 50.27
CA ASP A 177 78.55 22.68 51.44
C ASP A 177 79.97 22.13 51.40
N LEU A 178 80.45 21.70 50.22
CA LEU A 178 81.82 21.24 50.04
C LEU A 178 82.84 22.36 50.29
N GLU A 179 82.60 23.56 49.75
CA GLU A 179 83.45 24.73 49.99
C GLU A 179 83.41 25.18 51.46
N HIS A 180 82.24 25.12 52.10
CA HIS A 180 82.11 25.38 53.53
C HIS A 180 82.90 24.38 54.37
N LYS A 181 82.79 23.07 54.08
CA LYS A 181 83.58 22.01 54.74
C LYS A 181 85.09 22.21 54.54
N LYS A 182 85.54 22.53 53.33
CA LYS A 182 86.96 22.85 53.06
C LYS A 182 87.42 24.07 53.87
N THR A 183 86.56 25.09 54.00
CA THR A 183 86.87 26.29 54.77
C THR A 183 86.95 26.00 56.27
N LEU A 184 86.00 25.22 56.81
CA LEU A 184 86.02 24.74 58.19
C LEU A 184 87.30 23.94 58.48
N ALA A 185 87.64 22.94 57.65
CA ALA A 185 88.84 22.15 57.83
C ALA A 185 90.13 23.01 57.81
N ARG A 186 90.19 24.04 56.94
CA ARG A 186 91.30 25.00 56.93
C ARG A 186 91.36 25.82 58.22
N MET A 187 90.22 26.25 58.76
CA MET A 187 90.17 26.97 60.03
C MET A 187 90.55 26.08 61.21
N GLU A 188 90.02 24.87 61.28
CA GLU A 188 90.36 23.86 62.29
C GLU A 188 91.86 23.55 62.30
N GLN A 189 92.48 23.38 61.12
CA GLN A 189 93.94 23.17 61.04
C GLN A 189 94.72 24.39 61.59
N LYS A 190 94.29 25.62 61.29
CA LYS A 190 94.91 26.83 61.84
C LYS A 190 94.74 26.90 63.36
N PHE A 191 93.54 26.61 63.87
CA PHE A 191 93.28 26.56 65.31
C PHE A 191 94.12 25.48 66.00
N PHE A 192 94.25 24.30 65.40
CA PHE A 192 95.08 23.22 65.92
C PHE A 192 96.55 23.63 65.99
N ASN A 193 97.10 24.19 64.91
CA ASN A 193 98.49 24.66 64.89
C ASN A 193 98.75 25.74 65.96
N ASN A 194 97.84 26.72 66.10
CA ASN A 194 97.95 27.76 67.12
C ASN A 194 97.83 27.18 68.54
N LYS A 195 96.91 26.22 68.74
CA LYS A 195 96.74 25.53 70.03
C LYS A 195 98.01 24.78 70.43
N VAL A 196 98.60 24.01 69.51
CA VAL A 196 99.86 23.30 69.76
C VAL A 196 101.00 24.28 70.07
N HIS A 197 101.04 25.43 69.39
CA HIS A 197 102.05 26.46 69.69
C HIS A 197 101.88 27.04 71.10
N LEU A 198 100.65 27.40 71.49
CA LEU A 198 100.32 27.91 72.81
C LEU A 198 100.55 26.86 73.92
N GLU A 199 100.23 25.59 73.66
CA GLU A 199 100.51 24.48 74.58
C GLU A 199 102.02 24.33 74.79
N LYS A 200 102.83 24.38 73.73
CA LYS A 200 104.30 24.37 73.85
C LYS A 200 104.83 25.55 74.64
N GLU A 201 104.30 26.76 74.44
CA GLU A 201 104.69 27.93 75.24
C GLU A 201 104.29 27.78 76.72
N ALA A 202 103.12 27.22 77.00
CA ALA A 202 102.65 26.96 78.36
C ALA A 202 103.48 25.85 79.03
N GLU A 203 103.77 24.76 78.32
CA GLU A 203 104.68 23.69 78.77
C GLU A 203 106.07 24.22 79.07
N GLN A 204 106.62 25.10 78.22
CA GLN A 204 107.90 25.77 78.50
C GLN A 204 107.83 26.63 79.77
N LYS A 205 106.74 27.38 79.98
CA LYS A 205 106.54 28.16 81.22
C LYS A 205 106.39 27.26 82.45
N ILE A 206 105.69 26.14 82.34
CA ILE A 206 105.54 25.14 83.41
C ILE A 206 106.89 24.48 83.69
N ALA A 207 107.67 24.13 82.68
CA ALA A 207 109.01 23.57 82.85
C ALA A 207 109.92 24.56 83.59
N VAL A 208 109.90 25.85 83.22
CA VAL A 208 110.62 26.90 83.93
C VAL A 208 110.13 27.05 85.38
N LEU A 209 108.83 26.98 85.63
CA LEU A 209 108.27 27.03 87.00
C LEU A 209 108.59 25.77 87.83
N ALA A 210 108.59 24.59 87.21
CA ALA A 210 109.00 23.34 87.84
C ALA A 210 110.50 23.35 88.15
N GLU A 211 111.32 23.91 87.27
CA GLU A 211 112.75 24.13 87.51
C GLU A 211 112.96 25.17 88.62
N ARG A 212 112.11 26.21 88.70
CA ARG A 212 112.11 27.19 89.81
C ARG A 212 111.69 26.56 91.13
N ALA A 213 110.68 25.68 91.14
CA ALA A 213 110.24 24.94 92.33
C ALA A 213 111.27 23.89 92.78
N HIS A 214 111.97 23.25 91.84
CA HIS A 214 113.10 22.36 92.15
C HIS A 214 114.32 23.14 92.67
N ASN A 215 114.57 24.37 92.18
CA ASN A 215 115.65 25.22 92.66
C ASN A 215 115.33 25.95 93.99
N GLU A 216 114.06 26.24 94.30
CA GLU A 216 113.61 26.73 95.62
C GLU A 216 113.71 25.64 96.70
N HIS A 217 113.55 24.37 96.34
CA HIS A 217 113.68 23.24 97.28
C HIS A 217 115.15 22.88 97.64
N HIS A 218 116.14 23.53 97.00
CA HIS A 218 117.57 23.25 97.21
C HIS A 218 118.33 24.35 98.00
N TYR A 219 117.68 25.43 98.45
CA TYR A 219 118.33 26.46 99.28
C TYR A 219 117.37 27.06 100.32
N THR A 220 116.89 26.27 101.27
CA THR A 220 116.50 26.78 102.61
C THR A 220 116.82 25.75 103.67
N PHE A 221 118.10 25.73 104.03
CA PHE A 221 118.62 25.12 105.24
C PHE A 221 118.27 26.06 106.40
N LEU A 222 117.23 25.77 107.18
CA LEU A 222 117.21 25.77 108.65
C LEU A 222 115.78 25.49 109.17
N PRO A 223 115.67 24.89 110.37
CA PRO A 223 114.59 24.00 110.77
C PRO A 223 113.50 24.74 111.53
N ASP A 224 112.23 24.46 111.21
CA ASP A 224 111.22 24.25 112.24
C ASP A 224 109.90 23.76 111.66
N ALA A 225 109.35 22.76 112.34
CA ALA A 225 107.93 22.46 112.50
C ALA A 225 107.10 21.95 111.29
N PHE A 226 106.25 20.96 111.60
CA PHE A 226 105.13 20.42 110.81
C PHE A 226 105.54 19.62 109.55
N GLY A 227 105.51 18.29 109.53
CA GLY A 227 104.45 17.42 110.02
C GLY A 227 103.45 17.13 108.89
N THR A 228 103.29 15.83 108.57
CA THR A 228 102.33 15.25 107.60
C THR A 228 102.76 15.46 106.13
N VAL A 229 103.15 14.44 105.35
CA VAL A 229 102.28 13.38 104.81
C VAL A 229 103.12 12.14 104.50
N CYS A 230 103.14 11.17 105.42
CA CYS A 230 103.59 9.80 105.17
C CYS A 230 102.52 8.85 105.72
N GLY A 231 101.32 8.89 105.12
CA GLY A 231 100.09 8.27 105.64
C GLY A 231 99.43 7.27 104.68
N ILE A 232 100.20 6.45 103.98
CA ILE A 232 99.64 5.38 103.10
C ILE A 232 100.06 3.97 103.57
N HIS A 233 101.03 3.85 104.49
CA HIS A 233 101.56 2.54 104.91
C HIS A 233 100.96 1.95 106.20
N PHE A 234 100.03 2.65 106.87
CA PHE A 234 99.42 2.20 108.15
C PHE A 234 97.88 2.22 108.07
N LEU A 235 97.32 1.39 107.19
CA LEU A 235 95.90 0.99 107.26
C LEU A 235 95.85 -0.47 107.70
N ASP A 236 95.00 -0.78 108.68
CA ASP A 236 94.79 -2.14 109.20
C ASP A 236 94.42 -3.13 108.07
N ASP A 237 94.83 -4.39 108.20
CA ASP A 237 94.55 -5.43 107.18
C ASP A 237 93.05 -5.65 106.94
N ALA A 238 92.21 -5.36 107.95
CA ALA A 238 90.77 -5.32 107.81
C ALA A 238 90.31 -4.25 106.80
N SER A 239 90.87 -3.04 106.85
CA SER A 239 90.55 -1.97 105.90
C SER A 239 90.98 -2.34 104.48
N ARG A 240 92.15 -2.95 104.30
CA ARG A 240 92.61 -3.44 102.99
C ARG A 240 91.71 -4.54 102.43
N SER A 241 91.23 -5.47 103.27
CA SER A 241 90.29 -6.53 102.86
C SER A 241 88.93 -5.96 102.47
N ILE A 242 88.40 -5.00 103.25
CA ILE A 242 87.15 -4.28 102.94
C ILE A 242 87.25 -3.53 101.61
N PHE A 243 88.38 -2.85 101.32
CA PHE A 243 88.60 -2.21 100.02
C PHE A 243 88.61 -3.19 98.85
N LYS A 244 89.28 -4.35 99.00
CA LYS A 244 89.28 -5.40 97.96
C LYS A 244 87.87 -5.94 97.70
N GLU A 245 87.10 -6.20 98.75
CA GLU A 245 85.71 -6.63 98.58
C GLU A 245 84.83 -5.53 98.00
N ASN A 246 85.04 -4.26 98.37
CA ASN A 246 84.34 -3.12 97.78
C ASN A 246 84.63 -3.00 96.27
N VAL A 247 85.88 -3.23 95.85
CA VAL A 247 86.24 -3.29 94.42
C VAL A 247 85.56 -4.47 93.72
N ARG A 248 85.49 -5.66 94.35
CA ARG A 248 84.80 -6.83 93.80
C ARG A 248 83.28 -6.58 93.66
N LEU A 249 82.66 -6.01 94.69
CA LEU A 249 81.25 -5.63 94.70
C LEU A 249 80.94 -4.54 93.67
N ASN A 250 81.79 -3.53 93.53
CA ASN A 250 81.64 -2.51 92.48
C ASN A 250 81.77 -3.10 91.08
N LYS A 251 82.68 -4.07 90.87
CA LYS A 251 82.79 -4.78 89.60
C LYS A 251 81.53 -5.60 89.30
N ALA A 252 80.99 -6.32 90.30
CA ALA A 252 79.74 -7.06 90.18
C ALA A 252 78.54 -6.14 89.91
N LEU A 253 78.44 -5.01 90.61
CA LEU A 253 77.43 -3.99 90.39
C LEU A 253 77.52 -3.42 88.96
N GLY A 254 78.73 -3.16 88.46
CA GLY A 254 78.97 -2.73 87.09
C GLY A 254 78.48 -3.72 86.03
N TYR A 255 78.63 -5.04 86.26
CA TYR A 255 78.07 -6.06 85.37
C TYR A 255 76.53 -6.05 85.38
N HIS A 256 75.91 -5.97 86.56
CA HIS A 256 74.45 -5.93 86.66
C HIS A 256 73.86 -4.65 86.04
N ILE A 257 74.51 -3.50 86.19
CA ILE A 257 74.09 -2.26 85.52
C ILE A 257 74.11 -2.42 83.99
N LYS A 258 75.18 -3.02 83.44
CA LYS A 258 75.28 -3.29 82.00
C LYS A 258 74.20 -4.27 81.53
N GLU A 259 73.98 -5.37 82.26
CA GLU A 259 72.93 -6.35 81.95
C GLU A 259 71.54 -5.69 81.91
N VAL A 260 71.23 -4.86 82.92
CA VAL A 260 69.96 -4.11 82.97
C VAL A 260 69.84 -3.14 81.80
N GLU A 261 70.91 -2.48 81.41
CA GLU A 261 70.92 -1.54 80.28
C GLU A 261 70.76 -2.26 78.93
N ASP A 262 71.40 -3.42 78.75
CA ASP A 262 71.24 -4.24 77.55
C ASP A 262 69.83 -4.87 77.47
N LEU A 263 69.26 -5.29 78.60
CA LEU A 263 67.86 -5.73 78.67
C LEU A 263 66.90 -4.59 78.33
N ARG A 264 67.14 -3.36 78.85
CA ARG A 264 66.34 -2.18 78.50
C ARG A 264 66.39 -1.89 77.00
N LYS A 265 67.57 -1.95 76.37
CA LYS A 265 67.74 -1.76 74.93
C LYS A 265 66.99 -2.81 74.11
N ARG A 266 67.09 -4.10 74.49
CA ARG A 266 66.33 -5.17 73.82
C ARG A 266 64.83 -5.00 73.99
N ASN A 267 64.37 -4.63 75.19
CA ASN A 267 62.96 -4.41 75.44
C ASN A 267 62.41 -3.22 74.63
N ALA A 268 63.19 -2.14 74.50
CA ALA A 268 62.84 -1.01 73.65
C ALA A 268 62.79 -1.40 72.16
N ALA A 269 63.75 -2.20 71.68
CA ALA A 269 63.74 -2.70 70.30
C ALA A 269 62.53 -3.61 70.01
N LEU A 270 62.21 -4.54 70.93
CA LEU A 270 61.03 -5.40 70.82
C LEU A 270 59.71 -4.62 70.87
N ALA A 271 59.66 -3.54 71.66
CA ALA A 271 58.49 -2.65 71.69
C ALA A 271 58.30 -1.94 70.34
N GLU A 272 59.39 -1.45 69.74
CA GLU A 272 59.35 -0.82 68.43
C GLU A 272 58.95 -1.80 67.31
N GLU A 273 59.53 -3.01 67.30
CA GLU A 273 59.14 -4.05 66.36
C GLU A 273 57.64 -4.43 66.50
N ASN A 274 57.13 -4.55 67.72
CA ASN A 274 55.71 -4.79 67.96
C ASN A 274 54.83 -3.65 67.42
N ASN A 275 55.24 -2.39 67.59
CA ASN A 275 54.51 -1.24 67.05
C ASN A 275 54.47 -1.29 65.52
N ILE A 276 55.61 -1.55 64.87
CA ILE A 276 55.70 -1.66 63.41
C ILE A 276 54.84 -2.82 62.90
N LEU A 277 54.91 -3.99 63.55
CA LEU A 277 54.09 -5.15 63.18
C LEU A 277 52.60 -4.88 63.36
N SER A 278 52.20 -4.17 64.41
CA SER A 278 50.81 -3.77 64.63
C SER A 278 50.31 -2.85 63.52
N LEU A 279 51.08 -1.82 63.15
CA LEU A 279 50.75 -0.91 62.05
C LEU A 279 50.67 -1.66 60.70
N HIS A 280 51.61 -2.56 60.44
CA HIS A 280 51.59 -3.38 59.22
C HIS A 280 50.35 -4.29 59.17
N LYS A 281 49.97 -4.90 60.31
CA LYS A 281 48.77 -5.72 60.43
C LYS A 281 47.51 -4.91 60.15
N GLU A 282 47.40 -3.71 60.71
CA GLU A 282 46.26 -2.80 60.49
C GLU A 282 46.16 -2.38 59.03
N MET A 283 47.26 -1.92 58.43
CA MET A 283 47.32 -1.58 57.00
C MET A 283 46.98 -2.77 56.09
N SER A 284 47.47 -3.98 56.42
CA SER A 284 47.12 -5.19 55.67
C SER A 284 45.64 -5.56 55.82
N LEU A 285 45.05 -5.29 56.98
CA LEU A 285 43.63 -5.56 57.24
C LEU A 285 42.74 -4.57 56.51
N ASP A 286 43.10 -3.28 56.48
CA ASP A 286 42.37 -2.24 55.75
C ASP A 286 42.43 -2.46 54.24
N THR A 287 43.60 -2.81 53.71
CA THR A 287 43.74 -3.16 52.29
C THR A 287 42.93 -4.41 51.94
N SER A 288 42.95 -5.44 52.79
CA SER A 288 42.12 -6.64 52.63
C SER A 288 40.62 -6.30 52.65
N ASN A 289 40.15 -5.55 53.65
CA ASN A 289 38.75 -5.11 53.75
C ASN A 289 38.32 -4.25 52.56
N GLY A 290 39.18 -3.37 52.06
CA GLY A 290 38.95 -2.58 50.87
C GLY A 290 38.81 -3.44 49.61
N THR A 291 39.64 -4.48 49.45
CA THR A 291 39.51 -5.42 48.32
C THR A 291 38.26 -6.29 48.43
N ILE A 292 37.91 -6.77 49.62
CA ILE A 292 36.68 -7.53 49.88
C ILE A 292 35.46 -6.68 49.53
N SER A 293 35.41 -5.43 50.01
CA SER A 293 34.30 -4.51 49.71
C SER A 293 34.14 -4.27 48.21
N LYS A 294 35.24 -4.03 47.49
CA LYS A 294 35.22 -3.89 46.02
C LYS A 294 34.72 -5.16 45.32
N LEU A 295 35.18 -6.35 45.74
CA LEU A 295 34.73 -7.62 45.18
C LEU A 295 33.24 -7.88 45.45
N THR A 296 32.74 -7.55 46.64
CA THR A 296 31.30 -7.70 46.95
C THR A 296 30.43 -6.78 46.08
N ALA A 297 30.85 -5.52 45.86
CA ALA A 297 30.16 -4.58 44.98
C ALA A 297 30.19 -5.03 43.51
N GLN A 298 31.32 -5.56 43.03
CA GLN A 298 31.39 -6.14 41.69
C GLN A 298 30.49 -7.37 41.57
N ARG A 299 30.45 -8.24 42.59
CA ARG A 299 29.61 -9.45 42.59
C ARG A 299 28.12 -9.11 42.53
N SER A 300 27.66 -8.10 43.25
CA SER A 300 26.27 -7.64 43.19
C SER A 300 25.93 -7.06 41.82
N SER A 301 26.84 -6.26 41.23
CA SER A 301 26.70 -5.73 39.86
C SER A 301 26.61 -6.85 38.82
N VAL A 302 27.51 -7.84 38.87
CA VAL A 302 27.49 -9.02 37.99
C VAL A 302 26.20 -9.82 38.16
N SER A 303 25.71 -9.99 39.40
CA SER A 303 24.44 -10.67 39.65
C SER A 303 23.26 -9.92 39.03
N GLY A 304 23.23 -8.58 39.13
CA GLY A 304 22.20 -7.75 38.52
C GLY A 304 22.23 -7.81 36.98
N LEU A 305 23.43 -7.79 36.38
CA LEU A 305 23.59 -7.95 34.94
C LEU A 305 23.14 -9.33 34.46
N ARG A 306 23.48 -10.40 35.19
CA ARG A 306 23.01 -11.77 34.87
C ARG A 306 21.49 -11.88 34.92
N ALA A 307 20.84 -11.30 35.94
CA ALA A 307 19.39 -11.28 36.03
C ALA A 307 18.76 -10.52 34.85
N LYS A 308 19.36 -9.40 34.42
CA LYS A 308 18.92 -8.64 33.25
C LYS A 308 19.08 -9.43 31.95
N VAL A 309 20.20 -10.13 31.76
CA VAL A 309 20.42 -11.01 30.61
C VAL A 309 19.36 -12.10 30.58
N PHE A 310 19.10 -12.77 31.71
CA PHE A 310 18.07 -13.80 31.80
C PHE A 310 16.67 -13.27 31.43
N MET A 311 16.27 -12.10 31.93
CA MET A 311 14.98 -11.50 31.57
C MET A 311 14.89 -11.16 30.08
N LEU A 312 15.97 -10.66 29.48
CA LEU A 312 16.02 -10.36 28.05
C LEU A 312 15.97 -11.62 27.19
N GLU A 313 16.69 -12.68 27.59
CA GLU A 313 16.64 -13.98 26.94
C GLU A 313 15.23 -14.59 26.98
N GLN A 314 14.56 -14.50 28.14
CA GLN A 314 13.18 -14.97 28.28
C GLN A 314 12.21 -14.16 27.41
N ALA A 315 12.33 -12.83 27.40
CA ALA A 315 11.49 -11.97 26.56
C ALA A 315 11.72 -12.24 25.06
N LEU A 316 12.98 -12.46 24.66
CA LEU A 316 13.32 -12.81 23.28
C LEU A 316 12.77 -14.19 22.90
N ALA A 317 12.89 -15.19 23.77
CA ALA A 317 12.34 -16.52 23.54
C ALA A 317 10.82 -16.48 23.36
N SER A 318 10.10 -15.75 24.22
CA SER A 318 8.65 -15.54 24.06
C SER A 318 8.33 -14.86 22.73
N ARG A 319 9.08 -13.82 22.36
CA ARG A 319 8.86 -13.09 21.10
C ARG A 319 9.12 -13.95 19.86
N VAL A 320 10.13 -14.81 19.91
CA VAL A 320 10.44 -15.76 18.84
C VAL A 320 9.31 -16.79 18.71
N ALA A 321 8.82 -17.34 19.82
CA ALA A 321 7.69 -18.28 19.82
C ALA A 321 6.40 -17.66 19.25
N GLU A 322 6.07 -16.42 19.65
CA GLU A 322 4.95 -15.66 19.09
C GLU A 322 5.10 -15.48 17.58
N PHE A 323 6.29 -15.12 17.10
CA PHE A 323 6.56 -14.92 15.68
C PHE A 323 6.45 -16.22 14.87
N GLU A 324 6.93 -17.34 15.42
CA GLU A 324 6.79 -18.65 14.79
C GLU A 324 5.32 -19.07 14.68
N TRP A 325 4.54 -18.83 15.74
CA TRP A 325 3.10 -19.08 15.74
C TRP A 325 2.37 -18.20 14.71
N GLU A 326 2.63 -16.89 14.70
CA GLU A 326 2.03 -15.96 13.74
C GLU A 326 2.40 -16.34 12.30
N LYS A 327 3.64 -16.73 12.05
CA LYS A 327 4.09 -17.21 10.73
C LYS A 327 3.36 -18.49 10.32
N ALA A 328 3.12 -19.42 11.23
CA ALA A 328 2.36 -20.64 10.94
C ALA A 328 0.90 -20.33 10.62
N ASP A 329 0.25 -19.50 11.43
CA ASP A 329 -1.14 -19.07 11.24
C ASP A 329 -1.32 -18.28 9.93
N ILE A 330 -0.41 -17.37 9.58
CA ILE A 330 -0.45 -16.66 8.30
C ILE A 330 -0.34 -17.64 7.12
N LYS A 331 0.55 -18.64 7.21
CA LYS A 331 0.68 -19.67 6.17
C LYS A 331 -0.59 -20.48 6.01
N GLU A 332 -1.20 -20.91 7.12
CA GLU A 332 -2.46 -21.64 7.10
C GLU A 332 -3.60 -20.81 6.50
N ARG A 333 -3.76 -19.55 6.96
CA ARG A 333 -4.75 -18.62 6.39
C ARG A 333 -4.50 -18.31 4.92
N ALA A 334 -3.25 -18.28 4.47
CA ALA A 334 -2.93 -18.12 3.06
C ALA A 334 -3.29 -19.38 2.26
N ALA A 335 -2.98 -20.57 2.77
CA ALA A 335 -3.33 -21.84 2.13
C ALA A 335 -4.85 -22.01 1.97
N VAL A 336 -5.62 -21.71 3.01
CA VAL A 336 -7.10 -21.77 2.96
C VAL A 336 -7.66 -20.78 1.95
N ARG A 337 -7.13 -19.54 1.90
CA ARG A 337 -7.56 -18.54 0.91
C ARG A 337 -7.24 -18.96 -0.52
N THR A 338 -6.05 -19.51 -0.77
CA THR A 338 -5.66 -20.01 -2.09
C THR A 338 -6.50 -21.23 -2.50
N GLN A 339 -6.84 -22.10 -1.56
CA GLN A 339 -7.74 -23.23 -1.84
C GLN A 339 -9.15 -22.74 -2.18
N ALA A 340 -9.69 -21.79 -1.41
CA ALA A 340 -11.00 -21.21 -1.66
C ALA A 340 -11.06 -20.51 -3.03
N SER A 341 -10.04 -19.71 -3.38
CA SER A 341 -9.96 -19.05 -4.67
C SER A 341 -9.78 -20.05 -5.82
N GLY A 342 -9.03 -21.14 -5.61
CA GLY A 342 -8.90 -22.24 -6.58
C GLY A 342 -10.25 -22.90 -6.89
N VAL A 343 -11.07 -23.17 -5.87
CA VAL A 343 -12.42 -23.74 -6.05
C VAL A 343 -13.34 -22.78 -6.80
N GLU A 344 -13.27 -21.48 -6.54
CA GLU A 344 -14.05 -20.48 -7.27
C GLU A 344 -13.59 -20.35 -8.73
N LEU A 345 -12.29 -20.39 -8.98
CA LEU A 345 -11.72 -20.38 -10.32
C LEU A 345 -12.19 -21.59 -11.13
N ASP A 346 -12.16 -22.79 -10.54
CA ASP A 346 -12.66 -24.01 -11.18
C ASP A 346 -14.15 -23.91 -11.53
N LYS A 347 -14.97 -23.35 -10.64
CA LYS A 347 -16.40 -23.12 -10.90
C LYS A 347 -16.59 -22.14 -12.07
N LEU A 348 -15.86 -21.02 -12.06
CA LEU A 348 -15.93 -20.02 -13.12
C LEU A 348 -15.45 -20.59 -14.45
N GLN A 349 -14.39 -21.39 -14.46
CA GLN A 349 -13.88 -22.03 -15.66
C GLN A 349 -14.88 -23.04 -16.25
N LYS A 350 -15.56 -23.83 -15.39
CA LYS A 350 -16.67 -24.70 -15.83
C LYS A 350 -17.83 -23.88 -16.42
N LEU A 351 -18.24 -22.79 -15.76
CA LEU A 351 -19.30 -21.91 -16.28
C LEU A 351 -18.92 -21.30 -17.63
N LEU A 352 -17.69 -20.82 -17.76
CA LEU A 352 -17.18 -20.25 -19.01
C LEU A 352 -17.21 -21.30 -20.13
N SER A 353 -16.76 -22.53 -19.86
CA SER A 353 -16.83 -23.62 -20.85
C SER A 353 -18.25 -23.92 -21.33
N ILE A 354 -19.25 -23.86 -20.43
CA ILE A 354 -20.66 -24.05 -20.78
C ILE A 354 -21.15 -22.87 -21.64
N ARG A 355 -20.81 -21.64 -21.26
CA ARG A 355 -21.16 -20.44 -22.03
C ARG A 355 -20.54 -20.44 -23.42
N ASP A 356 -19.30 -20.90 -23.57
CA ASP A 356 -18.66 -21.03 -24.89
C ASP A 356 -19.36 -22.07 -25.77
N ARG A 357 -19.83 -23.18 -25.20
CA ARG A 357 -20.63 -24.18 -25.93
C ARG A 357 -21.98 -23.61 -26.36
N GLU A 358 -22.67 -22.88 -25.48
CA GLU A 358 -23.92 -22.19 -25.79
C GLU A 358 -23.73 -21.12 -26.87
N LEU A 359 -22.71 -20.28 -26.74
CA LEU A 359 -22.34 -19.27 -27.74
C LEU A 359 -22.01 -19.93 -29.08
N SER A 360 -21.31 -21.05 -29.08
CA SER A 360 -21.00 -21.80 -30.30
C SER A 360 -22.27 -22.38 -30.94
N ARG A 361 -23.23 -22.84 -30.15
CA ARG A 361 -24.55 -23.27 -30.64
C ARG A 361 -25.34 -22.09 -31.24
N VAL A 362 -25.39 -20.95 -30.55
CA VAL A 362 -26.04 -19.72 -31.05
C VAL A 362 -25.39 -19.26 -32.34
N LYS A 363 -24.05 -19.21 -32.42
CA LYS A 363 -23.31 -18.88 -33.64
C LYS A 363 -23.62 -19.83 -34.80
N ARG A 364 -23.80 -21.13 -34.54
CA ARG A 364 -24.23 -22.10 -35.57
C ARG A 364 -25.64 -21.82 -36.07
N ILE A 365 -26.59 -21.59 -35.16
CA ILE A 365 -27.98 -21.27 -35.52
C ILE A 365 -28.05 -19.94 -36.29
N ALA A 366 -27.38 -18.91 -35.80
CA ALA A 366 -27.33 -17.61 -36.46
C ALA A 366 -26.74 -17.71 -37.88
N ARG A 367 -25.65 -18.46 -38.06
CA ARG A 367 -25.10 -18.76 -39.40
C ARG A 367 -26.12 -19.46 -40.29
N SER A 368 -26.80 -20.49 -39.77
CA SER A 368 -27.83 -21.21 -40.54
C SER A 368 -29.01 -20.30 -40.94
N ILE A 369 -29.47 -19.41 -40.06
CA ILE A 369 -30.52 -18.44 -40.38
C ILE A 369 -30.07 -17.48 -41.47
N VAL A 370 -28.83 -16.98 -41.40
CA VAL A 370 -28.27 -16.09 -42.43
C VAL A 370 -28.14 -16.82 -43.75
N GLU A 371 -27.62 -18.05 -43.77
CA GLU A 371 -27.55 -18.87 -44.97
C GLU A 371 -28.93 -19.13 -45.57
N GLN A 372 -29.91 -19.53 -44.75
CA GLN A 372 -31.30 -19.72 -45.21
C GLN A 372 -31.89 -18.43 -45.79
N ARG A 373 -31.62 -17.28 -45.17
CA ARG A 373 -32.06 -15.98 -45.67
C ARG A 373 -31.37 -15.64 -46.99
N SER A 374 -30.07 -15.83 -47.10
CA SER A 374 -29.32 -15.63 -48.34
C SER A 374 -29.83 -16.53 -49.47
N ASP A 375 -30.11 -17.80 -49.18
CA ASP A 375 -30.74 -18.72 -50.12
C ASP A 375 -32.12 -18.19 -50.58
N MET A 376 -32.97 -17.71 -49.64
CA MET A 376 -34.25 -17.10 -49.99
C MET A 376 -34.11 -15.82 -50.83
N GLU A 377 -33.14 -14.97 -50.51
CA GLU A 377 -32.85 -13.75 -51.27
C GLU A 377 -32.42 -14.09 -52.70
N ILE A 378 -31.54 -15.10 -52.89
CA ILE A 378 -31.13 -15.58 -54.21
C ILE A 378 -32.36 -16.06 -55.01
N LEU A 379 -33.21 -16.89 -54.41
CA LEU A 379 -34.42 -17.38 -55.09
C LEU A 379 -35.38 -16.25 -55.47
N PHE A 380 -35.49 -15.24 -54.61
CA PHE A 380 -36.27 -14.03 -54.91
C PHE A 380 -35.69 -13.26 -56.08
N TYR A 381 -34.37 -13.02 -56.09
CA TYR A 381 -33.69 -12.36 -57.20
C TYR A 381 -33.86 -13.12 -58.51
N GLU A 382 -33.74 -14.45 -58.49
CA GLU A 382 -33.94 -15.26 -59.68
C GLU A 382 -35.39 -15.22 -60.18
N ALA A 383 -36.38 -15.33 -59.28
CA ALA A 383 -37.80 -15.27 -59.66
C ALA A 383 -38.14 -13.89 -60.25
N LEU A 384 -37.61 -12.83 -59.63
CA LEU A 384 -37.76 -11.46 -60.10
C LEU A 384 -37.10 -11.26 -61.46
N ASN A 385 -35.87 -11.74 -61.65
CA ASN A 385 -35.16 -11.65 -62.93
C ASN A 385 -35.87 -12.44 -64.04
N HIS A 386 -36.42 -13.61 -63.72
CA HIS A 386 -37.16 -14.41 -64.69
C HIS A 386 -38.38 -13.65 -65.23
N VAL A 387 -39.19 -13.06 -64.34
CA VAL A 387 -40.35 -12.25 -64.77
C VAL A 387 -39.91 -10.99 -65.52
N LYS A 388 -38.80 -10.34 -65.10
CA LYS A 388 -38.25 -9.20 -65.86
C LYS A 388 -37.81 -9.60 -67.27
N GLN A 389 -37.18 -10.77 -67.43
CA GLN A 389 -36.80 -11.30 -68.73
C GLN A 389 -38.04 -11.62 -69.58
N GLU A 390 -39.06 -12.30 -69.01
CA GLU A 390 -40.34 -12.53 -69.69
C GLU A 390 -40.97 -11.20 -70.16
N MET A 391 -40.96 -10.16 -69.31
CA MET A 391 -41.48 -8.84 -69.68
C MET A 391 -40.72 -8.19 -70.83
N LEU A 392 -39.39 -8.27 -70.80
CA LEU A 392 -38.55 -7.76 -71.89
C LEU A 392 -38.80 -8.54 -73.19
N MET A 393 -38.93 -9.86 -73.10
CA MET A 393 -39.26 -10.71 -74.25
C MET A 393 -40.64 -10.36 -74.81
N HIS A 394 -41.67 -10.24 -73.98
CA HIS A 394 -43.00 -9.83 -74.44
C HIS A 394 -43.02 -8.42 -75.02
N ARG A 395 -42.24 -7.49 -74.47
CA ARG A 395 -42.08 -6.14 -75.04
C ARG A 395 -41.42 -6.20 -76.41
N GLN A 396 -40.35 -6.98 -76.56
CA GLN A 396 -39.66 -7.18 -77.83
C GLN A 396 -40.53 -7.92 -78.85
N GLU A 397 -41.27 -8.95 -78.45
CA GLU A 397 -42.25 -9.65 -79.28
C GLU A 397 -43.38 -8.71 -79.71
N ALA A 398 -43.88 -7.85 -78.82
CA ALA A 398 -44.88 -6.85 -79.16
C ALA A 398 -44.31 -5.82 -80.15
N GLU A 399 -43.06 -5.37 -79.97
CA GLU A 399 -42.36 -4.48 -80.89
C GLU A 399 -42.11 -5.12 -82.25
N VAL A 400 -41.68 -6.39 -82.30
CA VAL A 400 -41.47 -7.15 -83.54
C VAL A 400 -42.80 -7.44 -84.22
N ASN A 401 -43.84 -7.83 -83.48
CA ASN A 401 -45.19 -8.04 -84.02
C ASN A 401 -45.78 -6.73 -84.53
N HIS A 402 -45.55 -5.62 -83.83
CA HIS A 402 -45.94 -4.29 -84.27
C HIS A 402 -45.18 -3.89 -85.54
N SER A 403 -43.86 -4.09 -85.57
CA SER A 403 -43.00 -3.80 -86.73
C SER A 403 -43.39 -4.67 -87.92
N ARG A 404 -43.60 -5.98 -87.73
CA ARG A 404 -44.11 -6.91 -88.74
C ARG A 404 -45.50 -6.49 -89.24
N ARG A 405 -46.41 -6.08 -88.35
CA ARG A 405 -47.73 -5.55 -88.76
C ARG A 405 -47.59 -4.25 -89.56
N MET A 406 -46.64 -3.38 -89.21
CA MET A 406 -46.33 -2.17 -89.96
C MET A 406 -45.71 -2.51 -91.32
N ASP A 407 -44.80 -3.47 -91.41
CA ASP A 407 -44.22 -3.93 -92.67
C ASP A 407 -45.25 -4.63 -93.57
N GLU A 408 -46.15 -5.46 -93.02
CA GLU A 408 -47.30 -6.06 -93.71
C GLU A 408 -48.27 -4.98 -94.25
N PHE A 409 -48.45 -3.88 -93.50
CA PHE A 409 -49.25 -2.73 -93.91
C PHE A 409 -48.56 -1.93 -95.04
N LEU A 410 -47.25 -1.69 -94.94
CA LEU A 410 -46.45 -0.97 -95.94
C LEU A 410 -46.27 -1.77 -97.24
N SER A 411 -46.26 -3.10 -97.17
CA SER A 411 -46.16 -4.01 -98.33
C SER A 411 -47.50 -4.34 -98.99
N GLY A 412 -48.61 -3.73 -98.55
CA GLY A 412 -49.92 -3.80 -99.22
C GLY A 412 -50.63 -5.15 -99.16
N ARG A 413 -50.15 -6.11 -98.36
CA ARG A 413 -50.74 -7.47 -98.23
C ARG A 413 -51.89 -7.58 -97.23
N ARG A 414 -52.29 -6.48 -96.60
CA ARG A 414 -53.45 -6.41 -95.71
C ARG A 414 -54.33 -5.24 -96.14
N GLU A 415 -55.64 -5.47 -96.30
CA GLU A 415 -56.59 -4.40 -96.62
C GLU A 415 -56.51 -3.28 -95.59
N ASN A 416 -56.52 -2.05 -96.10
CA ASN A 416 -56.45 -0.82 -95.32
C ASN A 416 -57.40 -0.91 -94.11
N ALA A 417 -56.84 -0.97 -92.90
CA ALA A 417 -57.61 -0.69 -91.71
C ALA A 417 -58.24 0.69 -91.90
N HIS A 418 -59.56 0.74 -91.83
CA HIS A 418 -60.40 1.93 -92.01
C HIS A 418 -59.75 3.12 -91.30
N ILE A 419 -59.12 4.02 -92.06
CA ILE A 419 -58.61 5.28 -91.54
C ILE A 419 -59.87 6.09 -91.28
N HIS A 420 -60.33 6.13 -90.02
CA HIS A 420 -61.23 7.18 -89.59
C HIS A 420 -60.45 8.49 -89.68
N THR A 421 -60.67 9.19 -90.79
CA THR A 421 -60.35 10.59 -90.97
C THR A 421 -61.02 11.38 -89.86
N ILE A 422 -60.26 11.73 -88.82
CA ILE A 422 -60.67 12.75 -87.88
C ILE A 422 -60.82 14.05 -88.69
N SER A 423 -62.08 14.46 -88.85
CA SER A 423 -62.47 15.72 -89.48
C SER A 423 -61.75 16.88 -88.81
N LYS A 424 -61.08 17.71 -89.60
CA LYS A 424 -60.51 18.98 -89.16
C LYS A 424 -61.65 19.93 -88.78
N THR A 425 -61.90 20.10 -87.49
CA THR A 425 -62.57 21.29 -86.95
C THR A 425 -61.49 22.23 -86.40
N PRO A 426 -61.52 23.53 -86.74
CA PRO A 426 -60.53 24.47 -86.23
C PRO A 426 -60.88 24.76 -84.78
N HIS A 427 -60.07 24.29 -83.82
CA HIS A 427 -59.88 24.77 -82.44
C HIS A 427 -59.40 23.59 -81.59
N SER A 428 -58.12 23.23 -81.67
CA SER A 428 -57.48 22.39 -80.65
C SER A 428 -55.99 22.67 -80.65
N THR A 429 -55.53 23.12 -79.48
CA THR A 429 -54.18 23.55 -79.17
C THR A 429 -53.16 22.44 -79.46
N SER A 430 -52.21 22.79 -80.32
CA SER A 430 -50.92 22.12 -80.49
C SER A 430 -50.27 21.85 -79.13
N ILE A 431 -50.07 20.57 -78.81
CA ILE A 431 -48.99 20.13 -77.92
C ILE A 431 -48.19 19.08 -78.68
N ASP A 432 -47.23 19.61 -79.42
CA ASP A 432 -45.85 19.15 -79.52
C ASP A 432 -45.61 17.63 -79.54
N MET A 433 -45.63 17.10 -80.77
CA MET A 433 -44.95 15.86 -81.12
C MET A 433 -43.46 16.16 -81.27
N ASN A 434 -42.67 15.96 -80.22
CA ASN A 434 -41.22 15.73 -80.34
C ASN A 434 -40.66 15.14 -79.04
N LYS A 435 -40.57 13.81 -78.97
CA LYS A 435 -39.40 13.15 -78.37
C LYS A 435 -39.20 11.76 -78.96
N THR A 436 -38.49 11.81 -80.07
CA THR A 436 -37.57 10.79 -80.53
C THR A 436 -36.65 10.35 -79.38
N GLU A 437 -36.91 9.20 -78.79
CA GLU A 437 -35.87 8.34 -78.21
C GLU A 437 -36.05 6.92 -78.76
N LYS A 438 -35.97 6.82 -80.09
CA LYS A 438 -35.48 5.60 -80.73
C LYS A 438 -33.98 5.53 -80.48
N GLY A 439 -33.58 4.80 -79.44
CA GLY A 439 -32.18 4.43 -79.24
C GLY A 439 -31.73 4.42 -77.80
N ASN A 440 -32.29 3.52 -76.96
CA ASN A 440 -31.58 2.85 -75.85
C ASN A 440 -32.44 1.80 -75.13
N LEU A 441 -33.29 1.06 -75.86
CA LEU A 441 -34.09 -0.04 -75.29
C LEU A 441 -33.25 -1.25 -74.82
N LYS A 442 -31.93 -1.23 -74.99
CA LYS A 442 -31.06 -2.35 -74.58
C LYS A 442 -30.67 -2.36 -73.09
N LYS A 443 -31.09 -1.37 -72.28
CA LYS A 443 -30.88 -1.40 -70.81
C LYS A 443 -32.00 -0.74 -70.01
N ALA A 444 -33.26 -0.91 -70.40
CA ALA A 444 -34.36 -0.57 -69.50
C ALA A 444 -34.38 -1.59 -68.35
N LYS A 445 -33.68 -1.26 -67.25
CA LYS A 445 -33.71 -2.05 -66.02
C LYS A 445 -35.12 -1.96 -65.47
N VAL A 446 -35.97 -2.94 -65.78
CA VAL A 446 -37.36 -3.00 -65.31
C VAL A 446 -37.35 -2.83 -63.80
N ASN A 447 -37.87 -1.71 -63.31
CA ASN A 447 -37.96 -1.45 -61.87
C ASN A 447 -39.23 -2.11 -61.32
N ILE A 448 -39.20 -2.53 -60.06
CA ILE A 448 -40.35 -3.22 -59.42
C ILE A 448 -41.62 -2.34 -59.49
N SER A 449 -41.45 -1.02 -59.43
CA SER A 449 -42.52 -0.01 -59.56
C SER A 449 -43.25 -0.05 -60.91
N GLU A 450 -42.58 -0.49 -61.97
CA GLU A 450 -43.11 -0.55 -63.34
C GLU A 450 -43.86 -1.87 -63.64
N MET A 451 -43.78 -2.84 -62.72
CA MET A 451 -44.48 -4.12 -62.85
C MET A 451 -45.97 -3.97 -62.51
N THR A 452 -46.83 -4.56 -63.34
CA THR A 452 -48.27 -4.65 -63.05
C THR A 452 -48.52 -5.57 -61.85
N TRP A 453 -49.70 -5.46 -61.24
CA TRP A 453 -50.09 -6.31 -60.09
C TRP A 453 -49.98 -7.81 -60.40
N GLU A 454 -50.44 -8.23 -61.59
CA GLU A 454 -50.36 -9.63 -62.04
C GLU A 454 -48.91 -10.12 -62.18
N GLN A 455 -48.00 -9.26 -62.65
CA GLN A 455 -46.57 -9.59 -62.77
C GLN A 455 -45.90 -9.73 -61.40
N ARG A 456 -46.24 -8.86 -60.43
CA ARG A 456 -45.75 -8.97 -59.05
C ARG A 456 -46.27 -10.24 -58.36
N GLU A 457 -47.54 -10.58 -58.59
CA GLU A 457 -48.12 -11.82 -58.09
C GLU A 457 -47.42 -13.05 -58.71
N ARG A 458 -47.11 -13.02 -60.01
CA ARG A 458 -46.38 -14.09 -60.69
C ARG A 458 -44.97 -14.29 -60.16
N VAL A 459 -44.25 -13.22 -59.78
CA VAL A 459 -42.97 -13.33 -59.06
C VAL A 459 -43.13 -14.11 -57.77
N LEU A 460 -44.16 -13.81 -56.97
CA LEU A 460 -44.41 -14.52 -55.71
C LEU A 460 -44.79 -15.99 -55.95
N ARG A 461 -45.65 -16.28 -56.94
CA ARG A 461 -46.00 -17.66 -57.32
C ARG A 461 -44.76 -18.46 -57.75
N LEU A 462 -43.90 -17.86 -58.57
CA LEU A 462 -42.67 -18.49 -59.04
C LEU A 462 -41.66 -18.69 -57.89
N LEU A 463 -41.54 -17.71 -56.99
CA LEU A 463 -40.74 -17.82 -55.77
C LEU A 463 -41.20 -19.00 -54.91
N PHE A 464 -42.50 -19.07 -54.57
CA PHE A 464 -43.02 -20.17 -53.77
C PHE A 464 -42.86 -21.52 -54.47
N ALA A 465 -43.06 -21.58 -55.79
CA ALA A 465 -42.80 -22.79 -56.57
C ALA A 465 -41.32 -23.21 -56.48
N LYS A 466 -40.37 -22.26 -56.58
CA LYS A 466 -38.94 -22.53 -56.44
C LYS A 466 -38.55 -22.95 -55.02
N MET A 467 -39.07 -22.26 -53.98
CA MET A 467 -38.85 -22.62 -52.58
C MET A 467 -39.36 -24.03 -52.27
N ASN A 468 -40.55 -24.38 -52.76
CA ASN A 468 -41.16 -25.69 -52.51
C ASN A 468 -40.44 -26.82 -53.27
N LYS A 469 -39.92 -26.55 -54.47
CA LYS A 469 -39.08 -27.51 -55.23
C LYS A 469 -37.73 -27.80 -54.58
N LEU A 470 -37.17 -26.85 -53.83
CA LEU A 470 -35.91 -27.04 -53.08
C LEU A 470 -36.12 -27.80 -51.78
N LYS A 471 -37.24 -27.57 -51.08
CA LYS A 471 -37.63 -28.33 -49.88
C LYS A 471 -37.85 -29.82 -50.16
N SER A 472 -38.31 -30.18 -51.36
CA SER A 472 -38.49 -31.59 -51.78
C SER A 472 -37.20 -32.30 -52.22
N LYS A 473 -36.05 -31.58 -52.33
CA LYS A 473 -34.77 -32.15 -52.81
C LYS A 473 -33.69 -32.32 -51.74
N LYS A 474 -33.82 -31.70 -50.56
CA LYS A 474 -32.88 -31.90 -49.43
C LYS A 474 -33.57 -32.72 -48.33
N PRO A 475 -33.13 -33.98 -48.05
CA PRO A 475 -33.56 -34.66 -46.84
C PRO A 475 -33.01 -33.91 -45.63
N ILE A 476 -33.87 -33.75 -44.61
CA ILE A 476 -33.58 -33.06 -43.37
C ILE A 476 -32.46 -33.81 -42.64
N HIS A 477 -31.22 -33.32 -42.72
CA HIS A 477 -30.16 -33.80 -41.86
C HIS A 477 -30.39 -33.20 -40.46
N ALA A 478 -30.97 -34.00 -39.58
CA ALA A 478 -30.91 -33.73 -38.14
C ALA A 478 -29.43 -33.65 -37.72
N PRO A 479 -29.00 -32.65 -36.94
CA PRO A 479 -27.65 -32.64 -36.40
C PRO A 479 -27.59 -33.67 -35.28
N ALA A 480 -26.84 -34.74 -35.51
CA ALA A 480 -26.50 -35.72 -34.48
C ALA A 480 -25.77 -35.01 -33.32
N LEU A 481 -26.30 -35.20 -32.10
CA LEU A 481 -25.58 -34.99 -30.86
C LEU A 481 -24.55 -36.11 -30.74
N THR A 482 -23.29 -35.81 -31.05
CA THR A 482 -22.17 -36.64 -30.63
C THR A 482 -21.51 -35.94 -29.45
N ASP A 483 -21.84 -36.39 -28.25
CA ASP A 483 -21.01 -36.18 -27.07
C ASP A 483 -19.73 -36.99 -27.28
N SER A 484 -18.61 -36.29 -27.47
CA SER A 484 -17.28 -36.88 -27.44
C SER A 484 -16.65 -36.47 -26.11
N ASP A 485 -16.72 -37.40 -25.16
CA ASP A 485 -15.97 -37.37 -23.91
C ASP A 485 -14.48 -37.43 -24.21
N GLY A 486 -13.81 -36.30 -24.04
CA GLY A 486 -12.36 -36.19 -23.93
C GLY A 486 -11.96 -35.97 -22.48
N ASN A 487 -12.04 -37.04 -21.68
CA ASN A 487 -11.47 -37.08 -20.34
C ASN A 487 -9.95 -37.28 -20.45
N GLN A 488 -9.16 -36.22 -20.27
CA GLN A 488 -7.72 -36.33 -19.99
C GLN A 488 -7.45 -35.76 -18.60
N CYS A 489 -7.45 -36.68 -17.63
CA CYS A 489 -6.73 -36.54 -16.38
C CYS A 489 -5.28 -37.02 -16.62
N SER A 490 -4.32 -36.10 -16.50
CA SER A 490 -2.93 -36.41 -16.17
C SER A 490 -2.33 -35.13 -15.57
N SER A 491 -2.25 -35.04 -14.25
CA SER A 491 -1.07 -35.38 -13.45
C SER A 491 0.05 -34.35 -13.59
N SER A 492 0.09 -33.40 -12.65
CA SER A 492 1.32 -32.67 -12.31
C SER A 492 1.87 -33.24 -11.01
N PRO A 493 3.12 -33.73 -10.99
CA PRO A 493 3.94 -33.76 -9.79
C PRO A 493 5.01 -32.66 -9.87
N GLY A 494 5.12 -31.82 -8.85
CA GLY A 494 6.16 -30.80 -8.70
C GLY A 494 5.63 -29.49 -8.14
#